data_AF-A0A4V3FSV6-F1
#
_entry.id   AF-A0A4V3FSV6-F1
#
_cell.length_a   1.000
_cell.length_b   1.000
_cell.length_c   1.000
_cell.angle_alpha   90.00
_cell.angle_beta   90.00
_cell.angle_gamma   90.00
#
_symmetry.space_group_name_H-M   'P 1'
#
loop_
_entity.id
_entity.type
_entity.pdbx_description
1 polymer ?
#
loop_
_entity_poly.entity_id
_entity_poly.type
_entity_poly.pdbx_seq_one_letter_code
_entity_poly.pdbx_strand_id
1 'polypeptide(L)'
;MAEEERLPLNLTELASARRRGCVALGGAIVLGAAVGGIVALFAGQTPALITAGVVIILLTFVSLVAGTRRLWLVGTTVVAKALGSKQVDLRTVDKIELMVTDIRGTRTVGLLLTRGRKSINLAVAIYSGAGGRELGILVLRRLADALASSENTAGLVFSQLLVAQLRAEAKGDAAADRPLYRLATLAPSGKLAQRLKPEAITRFVASLD
;
A
#
# COMPACT_ATOMS: atom_id res chain seq x y z
N MET A 1 -13.64 -14.44 25.37
CA MET A 1 -13.26 -13.27 24.56
C MET A 1 -12.52 -13.82 23.35
N ALA A 2 -13.14 -13.81 22.17
CA ALA A 2 -12.53 -14.42 20.98
C ALA A 2 -11.34 -13.55 20.55
N GLU A 3 -10.15 -14.14 20.43
CA GLU A 3 -9.02 -13.50 19.76
C GLU A 3 -9.44 -13.20 18.32
N GLU A 4 -9.76 -11.94 18.04
CA GLU A 4 -10.13 -11.50 16.69
C GLU A 4 -8.93 -11.75 15.77
N GLU A 5 -9.10 -12.71 14.85
CA GLU A 5 -8.10 -13.17 13.90
C GLU A 5 -7.58 -11.99 13.07
N ARG A 6 -6.30 -11.64 13.27
CA ARG A 6 -5.65 -10.51 12.62
C ARG A 6 -5.06 -10.94 11.29
N LEU A 7 -5.63 -10.47 10.19
CA LEU A 7 -5.15 -10.81 8.85
C LEU A 7 -4.20 -9.74 8.31
N PRO A 8 -2.95 -10.09 7.94
CA PRO A 8 -2.02 -9.13 7.40
C PRO A 8 -2.43 -8.68 5.99
N LEU A 9 -2.50 -7.35 5.80
CA LEU A 9 -2.86 -6.68 4.53
C LEU A 9 -1.61 -6.16 3.78
N ASN A 10 -0.45 -6.76 4.05
CA ASN A 10 0.86 -6.22 3.63
C ASN A 10 1.31 -6.81 2.29
N LEU A 11 0.95 -6.16 1.17
CA LEU A 11 1.51 -6.49 -0.15
C LEU A 11 2.90 -5.92 -0.41
N THR A 12 3.23 -4.81 0.26
CA THR A 12 4.43 -4.02 -0.03
C THR A 12 5.63 -4.41 0.84
N GLU A 13 5.43 -4.97 2.05
CA GLU A 13 6.52 -5.09 3.03
C GLU A 13 7.50 -6.25 2.76
N LEU A 14 7.05 -7.45 2.38
CA LEU A 14 7.94 -8.62 2.41
C LEU A 14 9.05 -8.60 1.33
N ALA A 15 8.77 -8.13 0.12
CA ALA A 15 9.75 -8.09 -0.96
C ALA A 15 10.59 -6.80 -0.98
N SER A 16 10.07 -5.69 -0.43
CA SER A 16 10.71 -4.38 -0.51
C SER A 16 11.45 -3.98 0.77
N ALA A 17 11.12 -4.52 1.94
CA ALA A 17 11.79 -4.14 3.20
C ALA A 17 13.28 -4.46 3.20
N ARG A 18 13.69 -5.64 2.71
CA ARG A 18 15.11 -6.03 2.67
C ARG A 18 15.90 -5.20 1.65
N ARG A 19 15.34 -4.98 0.45
CA ARG A 19 15.99 -4.19 -0.62
C ARG A 19 16.01 -2.70 -0.28
N ARG A 20 14.96 -2.16 0.32
CA ARG A 20 14.91 -0.78 0.84
C ARG A 20 15.83 -0.59 2.03
N GLY A 21 15.94 -1.59 2.91
CA GLY A 21 16.92 -1.61 3.99
C GLY A 21 18.34 -1.49 3.44
N CYS A 22 18.72 -2.35 2.48
CA CYS A 22 20.05 -2.29 1.86
C CYS A 22 20.31 -0.98 1.09
N VAL A 23 19.33 -0.50 0.29
CA VAL A 23 19.48 0.75 -0.47
C VAL A 23 19.54 1.97 0.45
N ALA A 24 18.74 1.99 1.52
CA ALA A 24 18.77 3.06 2.50
C ALA A 24 20.06 3.05 3.31
N LEU A 25 20.57 1.87 3.68
CA LEU A 25 21.87 1.75 4.36
C LEU A 25 23.01 2.25 3.45
N GLY A 26 23.03 1.83 2.18
CA GLY A 26 23.99 2.30 1.20
C GLY A 26 23.91 3.82 0.98
N GLY A 27 22.71 4.37 0.83
CA GLY A 27 22.48 5.80 0.70
C GLY A 27 22.90 6.58 1.96
N ALA A 28 22.63 6.04 3.15
CA ALA A 28 23.03 6.64 4.42
C ALA A 28 24.54 6.69 4.58
N ILE A 29 25.25 5.62 4.20
CA ILE A 29 26.71 5.57 4.24
C ILE A 29 27.32 6.56 3.24
N VAL A 30 26.85 6.60 2.00
CA VAL A 30 27.37 7.51 0.97
C VAL A 30 27.13 8.96 1.37
N LEU A 31 25.92 9.31 1.82
CA LEU A 31 25.60 10.68 2.22
C LEU A 31 26.33 11.08 3.51
N GLY A 32 26.40 10.17 4.49
CA GLY A 32 27.15 10.37 5.72
C GLY A 32 28.64 10.58 5.47
N ALA A 33 29.24 9.80 4.55
CA ALA A 33 30.63 9.96 4.14
C ALA A 33 30.87 11.27 3.38
N ALA A 34 29.96 11.68 2.48
CA ALA A 34 30.08 12.93 1.76
C ALA A 34 29.99 14.16 2.70
N VAL A 35 28.99 14.18 3.58
CA VAL A 35 28.81 15.27 4.56
C VAL A 35 29.95 15.28 5.58
N GLY A 36 30.33 14.11 6.10
CA GLY A 36 31.47 13.96 7.00
C GLY A 36 32.79 14.42 6.37
N GLY A 37 33.02 14.09 5.10
CA GLY A 37 34.21 14.53 4.36
C GLY A 37 34.28 16.04 4.17
N ILE A 38 33.15 16.70 3.88
CA ILE A 38 33.09 18.17 3.79
C ILE A 38 33.42 18.79 5.15
N VAL A 39 32.85 18.26 6.24
CA VAL A 39 33.14 18.76 7.61
C VAL A 39 34.60 18.51 8.01
N ALA A 40 35.21 17.42 7.56
CA ALA A 40 36.63 17.12 7.80
C ALA A 40 37.55 18.19 7.26
N LEU A 41 37.18 18.76 6.10
CA LEU A 41 37.98 19.78 5.43
C LEU A 41 38.01 21.10 6.20
N PHE A 42 36.96 21.42 6.96
CA PHE A 42 36.81 22.70 7.66
C PHE A 42 37.05 22.62 9.18
N ALA A 43 36.74 21.49 9.81
CA ALA A 43 36.71 21.36 11.28
C ALA A 43 37.67 20.28 11.82
N GLY A 44 38.31 19.49 10.96
CA GLY A 44 39.23 18.41 11.36
C GLY A 44 38.55 17.03 11.48
N GLN A 45 39.36 15.99 11.78
CA GLN A 45 38.94 14.57 11.72
C GLN A 45 37.88 14.19 12.76
N THR A 46 38.00 14.68 13.98
CA THR A 46 37.06 14.35 15.08
C THR A 46 35.64 14.84 14.82
N PRO A 47 35.37 16.12 14.48
CA PRO A 47 34.00 16.56 14.17
C PRO A 47 33.43 15.95 12.89
N ALA A 48 34.28 15.59 11.93
CA ALA A 48 33.86 14.86 10.73
C ALA A 48 33.28 13.48 11.04
N LEU A 49 33.97 12.71 11.88
CA LEU A 49 33.53 11.37 12.30
C LEU A 49 32.22 11.43 13.07
N ILE A 50 32.07 12.42 13.97
CA ILE A 50 30.82 12.63 14.72
C ILE A 50 29.68 12.97 13.76
N THR A 51 29.89 13.89 12.81
CA THR A 51 28.85 14.31 11.87
C THR A 51 28.42 13.17 10.95
N ALA A 52 29.39 12.42 10.40
CA ALA A 52 29.11 11.24 9.57
C ALA A 52 28.29 10.19 10.34
N GLY A 53 28.69 9.90 11.59
CA GLY A 53 27.99 8.96 12.46
C GLY A 53 26.54 9.37 12.72
N VAL A 54 26.30 10.64 13.07
CA VAL A 54 24.94 11.16 13.32
C VAL A 54 24.05 11.04 12.08
N VAL A 55 24.56 11.41 10.91
CA VAL A 55 23.79 11.32 9.65
C VAL A 55 23.44 9.87 9.31
N ILE A 56 24.40 8.95 9.45
CA ILE A 56 24.18 7.51 9.19
C ILE A 56 23.12 6.96 10.16
N ILE A 57 23.25 7.26 11.45
CA ILE A 57 22.29 6.81 12.48
C ILE A 57 20.90 7.35 12.18
N LEU A 58 20.78 8.65 11.87
CA LEU A 58 19.50 9.29 11.61
C LEU A 58 18.80 8.69 10.38
N LEU A 59 19.53 8.52 9.28
CA LEU A 59 18.98 7.94 8.05
C LEU A 59 18.59 6.46 8.22
N THR A 60 19.43 5.70 8.92
CA THR A 60 19.14 4.29 9.24
C THR A 60 17.89 4.18 10.10
N PHE A 61 17.76 5.03 11.12
CA PHE A 61 16.60 5.08 12.00
C PHE A 61 15.32 5.42 11.24
N VAL A 62 15.34 6.46 10.40
CA VAL A 62 14.19 6.84 9.56
C VAL A 62 13.78 5.67 8.65
N SER A 63 14.74 4.95 8.07
CA SER A 63 14.46 3.83 7.18
C SER A 63 13.84 2.63 7.92
N LEU A 64 14.36 2.29 9.10
CA LEU A 64 13.80 1.25 9.96
C LEU A 64 12.36 1.57 10.37
N VAL A 65 12.12 2.81 10.80
CA VAL A 65 10.80 3.29 11.20
C VAL A 65 9.82 3.26 10.03
N ALA A 66 10.25 3.72 8.85
CA ALA A 66 9.43 3.68 7.64
C ALA A 66 9.04 2.25 7.21
N GLY A 67 9.81 1.24 7.61
CA GLY A 67 9.59 -0.18 7.33
C GLY A 67 8.78 -0.94 8.39
N THR A 68 8.22 -0.27 9.41
CA THR A 68 7.37 -0.92 10.43
C THR A 68 5.88 -0.74 10.18
N ARG A 69 5.49 -0.30 8.98
CA ARG A 69 4.10 0.02 8.63
C ARG A 69 3.28 -1.25 8.42
N ARG A 70 2.73 -1.77 9.50
CA ARG A 70 1.87 -2.96 9.47
C ARG A 70 0.41 -2.57 9.27
N LEU A 71 -0.21 -3.15 8.24
CA LEU A 71 -1.65 -3.09 8.00
C LEU A 71 -2.29 -4.43 8.35
N TRP A 72 -3.34 -4.40 9.15
CA TRP A 72 -4.08 -5.60 9.55
C TRP A 72 -5.58 -5.38 9.37
N LEU A 73 -6.28 -6.41 8.95
CA LEU A 73 -7.73 -6.50 9.05
C LEU A 73 -8.08 -7.22 10.35
N VAL A 74 -8.95 -6.62 11.16
CA VAL A 74 -9.50 -7.20 12.39
C VAL A 74 -11.02 -7.15 12.26
N GLY A 75 -11.64 -8.28 11.92
CA GLY A 75 -13.07 -8.32 11.58
C GLY A 75 -13.39 -7.41 10.40
N THR A 76 -14.16 -6.34 10.64
CA THR A 76 -14.49 -5.29 9.65
C THR A 76 -13.62 -4.03 9.76
N THR A 77 -12.68 -3.99 10.70
CA THR A 77 -11.84 -2.82 10.95
C THR A 77 -10.47 -2.98 10.29
N VAL A 78 -10.10 -1.99 9.48
CA VAL A 78 -8.74 -1.88 8.95
C VAL A 78 -7.90 -1.07 9.94
N VAL A 79 -6.85 -1.70 10.45
CA VAL A 79 -5.90 -1.11 11.39
C VAL A 79 -4.58 -0.87 10.67
N ALA A 80 -4.18 0.39 10.55
CA ALA A 80 -2.87 0.80 10.08
C ALA A 80 -2.01 1.25 11.26
N LYS A 81 -0.87 0.58 11.49
CA LYS A 81 0.11 0.94 12.52
C LYS A 81 1.43 1.32 11.84
N ALA A 82 1.82 2.59 11.92
CA ALA A 82 3.04 3.12 11.33
C ALA A 82 3.91 3.81 12.39
N LEU A 83 3.42 4.93 12.94
CA LEU A 83 3.96 5.60 14.14
C LEU A 83 2.87 5.89 15.19
N GLY A 84 1.61 5.77 14.78
CA GLY A 84 0.42 5.73 15.62
C GLY A 84 -0.55 4.70 15.05
N SER A 85 -1.56 4.31 15.82
CA SER A 85 -2.64 3.44 15.37
C SER A 85 -3.75 4.27 14.71
N LYS A 86 -3.95 4.09 13.41
CA LYS A 86 -5.15 4.56 12.73
C LYS A 86 -6.06 3.36 12.51
N GLN A 87 -7.29 3.45 12.97
CA GLN A 87 -8.31 2.43 12.79
C GLN A 87 -9.45 3.06 12.01
N VAL A 88 -9.89 2.38 10.95
CA VAL A 88 -11.08 2.73 10.18
C VAL A 88 -11.94 1.48 10.07
N ASP A 89 -13.13 1.54 10.65
CA ASP A 89 -14.16 0.52 10.45
C ASP A 89 -14.73 0.67 9.04
N LEU A 90 -14.76 -0.44 8.30
CA LEU A 90 -15.30 -0.50 6.93
C LEU A 90 -16.82 -0.29 6.91
N ARG A 91 -17.52 -0.60 8.02
CA ARG A 91 -18.98 -0.45 8.10
C ARG A 91 -19.44 1.00 8.02
N THR A 92 -18.74 1.86 8.77
CA THR A 92 -19.10 3.27 8.96
C THR A 92 -18.16 4.19 8.18
N VAL A 93 -17.70 3.77 7.01
CA VAL A 93 -16.70 4.53 6.24
C VAL A 93 -17.37 5.60 5.39
N ASP A 94 -16.91 6.84 5.49
CA ASP A 94 -17.58 7.97 4.82
C ASP A 94 -17.30 7.97 3.31
N LYS A 95 -16.08 7.61 2.92
CA LYS A 95 -15.66 7.56 1.51
C LYS A 95 -14.73 6.39 1.24
N ILE A 96 -14.98 5.73 0.12
CA ILE A 96 -14.16 4.65 -0.43
C ILE A 96 -13.76 5.08 -1.84
N GLU A 97 -12.46 5.20 -2.10
CA GLU A 97 -11.92 5.60 -3.40
C GLU A 97 -10.89 4.56 -3.87
N LEU A 98 -10.84 4.28 -5.17
CA LEU A 98 -9.79 3.45 -5.74
C LEU A 98 -8.61 4.35 -6.11
N MET A 99 -7.43 4.00 -5.61
CA MET A 99 -6.20 4.70 -5.88
C MET A 99 -5.27 3.81 -6.71
N VAL A 100 -4.94 4.27 -7.91
CA VAL A 100 -3.91 3.64 -8.75
C VAL A 100 -2.67 4.52 -8.69
N THR A 101 -1.54 3.89 -8.36
CA THR A 101 -0.24 4.54 -8.23
C THR A 101 0.75 3.84 -9.15
N ASP A 102 1.33 4.56 -10.10
CA ASP A 102 2.38 4.02 -10.98
C ASP A 102 3.74 4.57 -10.56
N ILE A 103 4.65 3.68 -10.15
CA ILE A 103 6.03 4.01 -9.81
C ILE A 103 6.96 3.10 -10.59
N ARG A 104 7.73 3.67 -11.53
CA ARG A 104 8.76 2.97 -12.33
C ARG A 104 8.22 1.71 -13.02
N GLY A 105 7.01 1.77 -13.59
CA GLY A 105 6.38 0.64 -14.29
C GLY A 105 5.75 -0.41 -13.37
N THR A 106 5.75 -0.17 -12.06
CA THR A 106 4.99 -0.95 -11.08
C THR A 106 3.72 -0.19 -10.71
N ARG A 107 2.56 -0.73 -11.10
CA ARG A 107 1.24 -0.19 -10.82
C ARG A 107 0.66 -0.83 -9.57
N THR A 108 0.49 -0.04 -8.53
CA THR A 108 -0.17 -0.45 -7.29
C THR A 108 -1.62 0.00 -7.30
N VAL A 109 -2.54 -0.95 -7.15
CA VAL A 109 -3.97 -0.70 -6.96
C VAL A 109 -4.26 -0.79 -5.47
N GLY A 110 -4.77 0.29 -4.89
CA GLY A 110 -5.16 0.36 -3.49
C GLY A 110 -6.53 0.98 -3.29
N LEU A 111 -7.15 0.69 -2.16
CA LEU A 111 -8.38 1.30 -1.69
C LEU A 111 -8.04 2.36 -0.64
N LEU A 112 -8.47 3.59 -0.89
CA LEU A 112 -8.38 4.69 0.06
C LEU A 112 -9.70 4.76 0.84
N LEU A 113 -9.62 4.41 2.11
CA LEU A 113 -10.73 4.40 3.06
C LEU A 113 -10.64 5.67 3.91
N THR A 114 -11.70 6.49 3.92
CA THR A 114 -11.74 7.74 4.69
C THR A 114 -12.91 7.74 5.65
N ARG A 115 -12.64 8.06 6.92
CA ARG A 115 -13.61 8.28 7.99
C ARG A 115 -13.23 9.53 8.78
N GLY A 116 -14.01 10.60 8.64
CA GLY A 116 -13.75 11.92 9.19
C GLY A 116 -12.38 12.45 8.77
N ARG A 117 -11.50 12.72 9.75
CA ARG A 117 -10.12 13.18 9.52
C ARG A 117 -9.11 12.02 9.32
N LYS A 118 -9.54 10.77 9.41
CA LYS A 118 -8.66 9.59 9.28
C LYS A 118 -8.80 8.99 7.89
N SER A 119 -7.70 8.85 7.17
CA SER A 119 -7.62 8.12 5.91
C SER A 119 -6.58 6.99 6.00
N ILE A 120 -6.91 5.84 5.41
CA ILE A 120 -6.06 4.66 5.31
C ILE A 120 -6.02 4.24 3.84
N ASN A 121 -4.81 4.13 3.28
CA ASN A 121 -4.60 3.55 1.97
C ASN A 121 -4.21 2.07 2.15
N LEU A 122 -5.04 1.19 1.62
CA LEU A 122 -4.87 -0.26 1.62
C LEU A 122 -4.47 -0.73 0.23
N ALA A 123 -3.26 -1.25 0.05
CA ALA A 123 -2.87 -1.87 -1.22
C ALA A 123 -3.57 -3.23 -1.38
N VAL A 124 -4.25 -3.44 -2.51
CA VAL A 124 -5.00 -4.67 -2.83
C VAL A 124 -4.30 -5.50 -3.89
N ALA A 125 -3.60 -4.86 -4.83
CA ALA A 125 -2.81 -5.53 -5.85
C ALA A 125 -1.63 -4.67 -6.31
N ILE A 126 -0.56 -5.32 -6.76
CA ILE A 126 0.64 -4.71 -7.34
C ILE A 126 0.94 -5.44 -8.65
N TYR A 127 0.89 -4.73 -9.76
CA TYR A 127 1.18 -5.26 -11.10
C TYR A 127 2.47 -4.64 -11.64
N SER A 128 3.24 -5.44 -12.37
CA SER A 128 4.48 -5.04 -13.06
C SER A 128 4.54 -5.78 -14.39
N GLY A 129 4.30 -5.07 -15.49
CA GLY A 129 4.14 -5.70 -16.81
C GLY A 129 2.94 -6.66 -16.81
N ALA A 130 3.11 -7.86 -17.38
CA ALA A 130 2.06 -8.88 -17.46
C ALA A 130 1.91 -9.74 -16.19
N GLY A 131 2.66 -9.46 -15.12
CA GLY A 131 2.62 -10.19 -13.85
C GLY A 131 2.29 -9.29 -12.67
N GLY A 132 1.91 -9.88 -11.54
CA GLY A 132 1.60 -9.12 -10.34
C GLY A 132 1.51 -9.97 -9.07
N ARG A 133 1.39 -9.28 -7.94
CA ARG A 133 1.05 -9.85 -6.63
C ARG A 133 -0.26 -9.23 -6.16
N GLU A 134 -1.19 -10.07 -5.75
CA GLU A 134 -2.49 -9.68 -5.23
C GLU A 134 -2.57 -10.11 -3.76
N LEU A 135 -3.50 -9.53 -3.00
CA LEU A 135 -3.78 -10.03 -1.65
C LEU A 135 -4.18 -11.52 -1.72
N GLY A 136 -3.98 -12.26 -0.64
CA GLY A 136 -4.41 -13.66 -0.63
C GLY A 136 -5.93 -13.80 -0.74
N ILE A 137 -6.39 -14.89 -1.33
CA ILE A 137 -7.82 -15.22 -1.56
C ILE A 137 -8.67 -14.99 -0.30
N LEU A 138 -8.23 -15.48 0.86
CA LEU A 138 -8.94 -15.32 2.13
C LEU A 138 -9.10 -13.85 2.55
N VAL A 139 -8.06 -13.05 2.29
CA VAL A 139 -8.02 -11.64 2.66
C VAL A 139 -8.91 -10.81 1.73
N LEU A 140 -8.86 -11.07 0.42
CA LEU A 140 -9.78 -10.46 -0.55
C LEU A 140 -11.24 -10.80 -0.23
N ARG A 141 -11.53 -12.06 0.10
CA ARG A 141 -12.89 -12.51 0.43
C ARG A 141 -13.43 -11.76 1.64
N ARG A 142 -12.67 -11.73 2.75
CA ARG A 142 -13.10 -11.00 3.95
C ARG A 142 -13.22 -9.50 3.72
N LEU A 143 -12.37 -8.92 2.87
CA LEU A 143 -12.50 -7.51 2.49
C LEU A 143 -13.77 -7.26 1.68
N ALA A 144 -14.11 -8.14 0.73
CA ALA A 144 -15.33 -8.06 -0.05
C ALA A 144 -16.58 -8.21 0.83
N ASP A 145 -16.58 -9.16 1.76
CA ASP A 145 -17.68 -9.37 2.71
C ASP A 145 -17.84 -8.14 3.64
N ALA A 146 -16.74 -7.59 4.13
CA ALA A 146 -16.78 -6.39 4.99
C ALA A 146 -17.29 -5.16 4.23
N LEU A 147 -16.88 -4.96 2.98
CA LEU A 147 -17.36 -3.88 2.11
C LEU A 147 -18.84 -4.04 1.73
N ALA A 148 -19.30 -5.28 1.53
CA ALA A 148 -20.71 -5.57 1.29
C ALA A 148 -21.59 -5.17 2.49
N SER A 149 -21.05 -5.28 3.70
CA SER A 149 -21.72 -4.87 4.95
C SER A 149 -21.60 -3.38 5.28
N SER A 150 -21.03 -2.57 4.38
CA SER A 150 -20.86 -1.13 4.63
C SER A 150 -22.13 -0.33 4.39
N GLU A 151 -22.32 0.73 5.18
CA GLU A 151 -23.42 1.69 5.02
C GLU A 151 -23.22 2.60 3.79
N ASN A 152 -22.04 2.56 3.19
CA ASN A 152 -21.68 3.37 2.03
C ASN A 152 -22.11 2.68 0.73
N THR A 153 -22.90 3.36 -0.10
CA THR A 153 -23.35 2.84 -1.40
C THR A 153 -22.18 2.40 -2.29
N ALA A 154 -21.03 3.06 -2.21
CA ALA A 154 -19.84 2.69 -2.99
C ALA A 154 -19.27 1.33 -2.56
N GLY A 155 -19.45 0.91 -1.30
CA GLY A 155 -18.90 -0.33 -0.77
C GLY A 155 -19.42 -1.58 -1.46
N LEU A 156 -20.68 -1.59 -1.90
CA LEU A 156 -21.25 -2.69 -2.69
C LEU A 156 -20.55 -2.84 -4.04
N VAL A 157 -20.30 -1.74 -4.74
CA VAL A 157 -19.59 -1.74 -6.05
C VAL A 157 -18.17 -2.29 -5.88
N PHE A 158 -17.48 -1.87 -4.82
CA PHE A 158 -16.15 -2.40 -4.52
C PHE A 158 -16.17 -3.87 -4.12
N SER A 159 -17.18 -4.32 -3.37
CA SER A 159 -17.36 -5.73 -3.03
C SER A 159 -17.55 -6.58 -4.30
N GLN A 160 -18.43 -6.15 -5.22
CA GLN A 160 -18.64 -6.83 -6.50
C GLN A 160 -17.35 -6.93 -7.32
N LEU A 161 -16.56 -5.85 -7.37
CA LEU A 161 -15.26 -5.86 -8.04
C LEU A 161 -14.29 -6.90 -7.44
N LEU A 162 -14.21 -6.98 -6.11
CA LEU A 162 -13.36 -7.95 -5.44
C LEU A 162 -13.87 -9.39 -5.61
N VAL A 163 -15.18 -9.60 -5.64
CA VAL A 163 -15.78 -10.91 -5.93
C VAL A 163 -15.51 -11.34 -7.37
N ALA A 164 -15.62 -10.42 -8.34
CA ALA A 164 -15.28 -10.68 -9.73
C ALA A 164 -13.78 -11.04 -9.87
N GLN A 165 -12.91 -10.34 -9.14
CA GLN A 165 -11.49 -10.68 -9.07
C GLN A 165 -11.26 -12.10 -8.52
N LEU A 166 -11.89 -12.44 -7.39
CA LEU A 166 -11.79 -13.78 -6.79
C LEU A 166 -12.29 -14.87 -7.73
N ARG A 167 -13.35 -14.60 -8.50
CA ARG A 167 -13.88 -15.52 -9.50
C ARG A 167 -12.88 -15.72 -10.65
N ALA A 168 -12.27 -14.65 -11.15
CA ALA A 168 -11.24 -14.74 -12.19
C ALA A 168 -9.99 -15.50 -11.70
N GLU A 169 -9.58 -15.27 -10.45
CA GLU A 169 -8.47 -16.00 -9.84
C GLU A 169 -8.81 -17.49 -9.65
N ALA A 170 -10.03 -17.82 -9.21
CA ALA A 170 -10.48 -19.21 -9.08
C ALA A 170 -10.59 -19.94 -10.43
N LYS A 171 -10.84 -19.21 -11.53
CA LYS A 171 -10.80 -19.75 -12.90
C LYS A 171 -9.38 -19.99 -13.41
N GLY A 172 -8.37 -19.43 -12.75
CA GLY A 172 -6.97 -19.51 -13.20
C GLY A 172 -6.63 -18.49 -14.28
N ASP A 173 -7.42 -17.42 -14.42
CA ASP A 173 -7.16 -16.39 -15.42
C ASP A 173 -5.79 -15.73 -15.21
N ALA A 174 -5.10 -15.46 -16.32
CA ALA A 174 -3.84 -14.74 -16.33
C ALA A 174 -4.03 -13.34 -15.72
N ALA A 175 -2.96 -12.76 -15.13
CA ALA A 175 -3.05 -11.46 -14.47
C ALA A 175 -3.61 -10.37 -15.40
N ALA A 176 -3.33 -10.43 -16.71
CA ALA A 176 -3.82 -9.48 -17.71
C ALA A 176 -5.35 -9.49 -17.88
N ASP A 177 -5.99 -10.63 -17.63
CA ASP A 177 -7.44 -10.81 -17.80
C ASP A 177 -8.23 -10.51 -16.52
N ARG A 178 -7.53 -10.32 -15.40
CA ARG A 178 -8.16 -10.07 -14.11
C ARG A 178 -8.78 -8.66 -14.04
N PRO A 179 -9.98 -8.49 -13.45
CA PRO A 179 -10.68 -7.21 -13.34
C PRO A 179 -9.83 -6.08 -12.76
N LEU A 180 -9.05 -6.34 -11.71
CA LEU A 180 -8.19 -5.34 -11.08
C LEU A 180 -7.06 -4.87 -12.00
N TYR A 181 -6.49 -5.75 -12.81
CA TYR A 181 -5.47 -5.39 -13.80
C TYR A 181 -6.06 -4.55 -14.93
N ARG A 182 -7.24 -4.92 -15.42
CA ARG A 182 -7.96 -4.17 -16.44
C ARG A 182 -8.27 -2.75 -15.95
N LEU A 183 -8.76 -2.59 -14.72
CA LEU A 183 -8.92 -1.27 -14.08
C LEU A 183 -7.61 -0.49 -13.95
N ALA A 184 -6.54 -1.15 -13.54
CA ALA A 184 -5.22 -0.52 -13.41
C ALA A 184 -4.68 -0.02 -14.76
N THR A 185 -5.09 -0.67 -15.85
CA THR A 185 -4.67 -0.32 -17.22
C THR A 185 -5.52 0.79 -17.83
N LEU A 186 -6.79 0.88 -17.44
CA LEU A 186 -7.67 2.00 -17.81
C LEU A 186 -7.29 3.32 -17.12
N ALA A 187 -6.56 3.26 -16.00
CA ALA A 187 -6.03 4.44 -15.34
C ALA A 187 -4.85 5.04 -16.16
N PRO A 188 -4.84 6.37 -16.40
CA PRO A 188 -3.73 7.04 -17.10
C PRO A 188 -2.38 6.73 -16.46
N SER A 189 -1.41 6.30 -17.28
CA SER A 189 -0.03 6.08 -16.85
C SER A 189 0.70 7.40 -16.58
N GLY A 190 1.59 7.41 -15.57
CA GLY A 190 2.51 8.53 -15.33
C GLY A 190 2.10 9.56 -14.28
N LYS A 191 0.94 9.41 -13.60
CA LYS A 191 0.61 10.22 -12.40
C LYS A 191 0.88 9.44 -11.11
N LEU A 192 1.57 10.10 -10.17
CA LEU A 192 2.04 9.53 -8.89
C LEU A 192 0.92 8.98 -8.00
N ALA A 193 -0.33 9.41 -8.21
CA ALA A 193 -1.50 8.94 -7.50
C ALA A 193 -2.75 9.40 -8.24
N GLN A 194 -3.60 8.49 -8.70
CA GLN A 194 -4.89 8.86 -9.27
C GLN A 194 -6.03 8.19 -8.51
N ARG A 195 -6.94 9.04 -8.03
CA ARG A 195 -8.22 8.64 -7.47
C ARG A 195 -9.18 8.42 -8.63
N LEU A 196 -9.59 7.18 -8.84
CA LEU A 196 -10.64 6.87 -9.79
C LEU A 196 -11.97 7.23 -9.15
N LYS A 197 -12.77 8.03 -9.87
CA LYS A 197 -14.07 8.45 -9.37
C LYS A 197 -15.03 7.25 -9.28
N PRO A 198 -15.90 7.17 -8.28
CA PRO A 198 -16.81 6.04 -8.09
C PRO A 198 -17.67 5.72 -9.31
N GLU A 199 -18.01 6.72 -10.13
CA GLU A 199 -18.84 6.55 -11.33
C GLU A 199 -18.12 5.74 -12.42
N ALA A 200 -16.80 5.90 -12.56
CA ALA A 200 -16.00 5.14 -13.52
C ALA A 200 -15.92 3.65 -13.11
N ILE A 201 -15.86 3.40 -11.81
CA ILE A 201 -15.81 2.05 -11.23
C ILE A 201 -17.17 1.37 -11.39
N THR A 202 -18.26 2.11 -11.14
CA THR A 202 -19.63 1.59 -11.30
C THR A 202 -19.89 1.16 -12.74
N ARG A 203 -19.48 1.97 -13.74
CA ARG A 203 -19.59 1.58 -15.16
C ARG A 203 -18.73 0.37 -15.51
N PHE A 204 -17.52 0.29 -14.96
CA PHE A 204 -16.65 -0.85 -15.20
C PHE A 204 -17.23 -2.14 -14.62
N VAL A 205 -17.72 -2.12 -13.38
CA VAL A 205 -18.35 -3.29 -12.73
C VAL A 205 -19.60 -3.71 -13.50
N ALA A 206 -20.43 -2.78 -13.95
CA ALA A 206 -21.60 -3.08 -14.79
C ALA A 206 -21.24 -3.74 -16.14
N SER A 207 -19.98 -3.63 -16.60
CA SER A 207 -19.49 -4.29 -17.82
C SER A 207 -18.84 -5.67 -17.58
N LEU A 208 -18.75 -6.10 -16.32
CA LEU A 208 -18.20 -7.41 -15.93
C LEU A 208 -19.27 -8.50 -15.76
N ASP A 209 -20.55 -8.13 -15.73
CA ASP A 209 -21.69 -9.06 -15.67
C ASP A 209 -21.98 -9.69 -17.03
#